data_AF-A0A523P5X8-F1
#
_entry.id   AF-A0A523P5X8-F1
#
_cell.length_a   1.000
_cell.length_b   1.000
_cell.length_c   1.000
_cell.angle_alpha   90.00
_cell.angle_beta   90.00
_cell.angle_gamma   90.00
#
_symmetry.space_group_name_H-M   'P 1'
#
loop_
_entity.id
_entity.type
_entity.pdbx_description
1 polymer ?
#
loop_
_entity_poly.entity_id
_entity_poly.type
_entity_poly.pdbx_seq_one_letter_code
_entity_poly.pdbx_strand_id
1 'polypeptide(L)'
;MKTGEVTRAYCGRANDRCAQDEGQRAESIRLNNIFAHFGDLLAWHPGLHVIQEMDDKGREVLLLRAGDTSAPAATFYVEAETARVRRVDAFSYMPGPGRVGTRSSFGDFRDVSGMLLPFCTEVEVANPLIGTIVTTVTDIEVGVELPAGLFELRE
;
A
#
# COMPACT_ATOMS: atom_id res chain seq x y z
N MET A 1 -10.82 30.45 10.06
CA MET A 1 -9.55 30.41 9.30
C MET A 1 -9.15 28.94 9.24
N LYS A 2 -9.25 28.30 8.07
CA LYS A 2 -9.11 26.84 7.91
C LYS A 2 -7.63 26.45 7.92
N THR A 3 -7.22 25.65 8.89
CA THR A 3 -5.93 24.95 8.94
C THR A 3 -5.98 23.80 7.95
N GLY A 4 -5.27 23.93 6.83
CA GLY A 4 -5.05 22.84 5.87
C GLY A 4 -3.84 22.04 6.31
N GLU A 5 -4.05 20.77 6.61
CA GLU A 5 -3.00 19.81 6.92
C GLU A 5 -2.30 19.42 5.61
N VAL A 6 -0.98 19.65 5.53
CA VAL A 6 -0.19 19.38 4.33
C VAL A 6 0.66 18.13 4.59
N THR A 7 0.25 17.00 4.03
CA THR A 7 1.04 15.76 4.03
C THR A 7 1.96 15.77 2.82
N ARG A 8 3.28 16.00 3.02
CA ARG A 8 4.28 15.96 1.94
C ARG A 8 4.94 14.58 1.85
N ALA A 9 5.09 14.06 0.64
CA ALA A 9 5.64 12.73 0.35
C ALA A 9 7.07 12.77 -0.22
N TYR A 10 7.74 11.60 -0.15
CA TYR A 10 9.16 11.28 -0.37
C TYR A 10 9.65 11.39 -1.84
N CYS A 11 10.90 11.83 -2.07
CA CYS A 11 11.54 11.86 -3.40
C CYS A 11 12.97 11.29 -3.39
N GLY A 12 13.27 10.36 -4.31
CA GLY A 12 14.53 9.63 -4.42
C GLY A 12 15.40 9.94 -5.65
N ARG A 13 15.37 11.16 -6.21
CA ARG A 13 16.29 11.55 -7.30
C ARG A 13 16.91 12.92 -7.07
N ALA A 14 18.24 12.96 -7.14
CA ALA A 14 19.10 14.04 -6.69
C ALA A 14 19.13 15.31 -7.57
N ASN A 15 18.16 15.58 -8.46
CA ASN A 15 18.23 16.78 -9.31
C ASN A 15 16.92 17.33 -9.90
N ASP A 16 15.75 16.78 -9.55
CA ASP A 16 14.48 17.43 -9.85
C ASP A 16 13.98 18.07 -8.56
N ARG A 17 13.66 19.37 -8.59
CA ARG A 17 12.96 20.06 -7.49
C ARG A 17 11.87 19.11 -6.97
N CYS A 18 11.85 18.81 -5.67
CA CYS A 18 10.85 17.93 -5.07
C CYS A 18 9.47 18.36 -5.57
N ALA A 19 8.95 17.62 -6.56
CA ALA A 19 7.65 17.92 -7.13
C ALA A 19 6.66 17.70 -6.00
N GLN A 20 5.94 18.74 -5.61
CA GLN A 20 4.80 18.58 -4.72
C GLN A 20 3.79 17.75 -5.48
N ASP A 21 3.68 16.47 -5.09
CA ASP A 21 2.58 15.64 -5.53
C ASP A 21 1.33 16.15 -4.81
N GLU A 22 0.31 16.53 -5.59
CA GLU A 22 -0.98 17.00 -5.09
C GLU A 22 -2.12 16.14 -5.65
N GLY A 23 -3.28 16.23 -5.00
CA GLY A 23 -4.51 15.56 -5.44
C GLY A 23 -4.39 14.04 -5.47
N GLN A 24 -4.98 13.41 -6.49
CA GLN A 24 -5.09 11.94 -6.60
C GLN A 24 -3.73 11.22 -6.63
N ARG A 25 -2.66 11.88 -7.10
CA ARG A 25 -1.33 11.29 -7.13
C ARG A 25 -0.73 11.19 -5.73
N ALA A 26 -0.82 12.26 -4.95
CA ALA A 26 -0.38 12.28 -3.55
C ALA A 26 -1.15 11.27 -2.71
N GLU A 27 -2.47 11.21 -2.91
CA GLU A 27 -3.34 10.27 -2.22
C GLU A 27 -3.01 8.82 -2.59
N SER A 28 -2.77 8.52 -3.87
CA SER A 28 -2.34 7.19 -4.31
C SER A 28 -1.00 6.78 -3.69
N ILE A 29 -0.02 7.69 -3.63
CA ILE A 29 1.28 7.41 -2.97
C ILE A 29 1.08 7.15 -1.48
N ARG A 30 0.23 7.96 -0.81
CA ARG A 30 -0.10 7.80 0.60
C ARG A 30 -0.78 6.46 0.87
N LEU A 31 -1.71 6.02 0.03
CA LEU A 31 -2.55 4.85 0.30
C LEU A 31 -1.98 3.53 -0.21
N ASN A 32 -1.07 3.55 -1.19
CA ASN A 32 -0.47 2.34 -1.74
C ASN A 32 0.83 1.91 -1.03
N ASN A 33 1.16 2.54 0.10
CA ASN A 33 2.33 2.14 0.89
C ASN A 33 1.99 0.91 1.76
N ILE A 34 3.00 0.09 2.06
CA ILE A 34 2.81 -1.19 2.76
C ILE A 34 2.15 -1.04 4.14
N PHE A 35 2.41 0.06 4.86
CA PHE A 35 1.82 0.29 6.18
C PHE A 35 0.33 0.57 6.13
N ALA A 36 -0.18 1.13 5.03
CA ALA A 36 -1.62 1.31 4.82
C ALA A 36 -2.35 -0.04 4.63
N HIS A 37 -1.63 -1.13 4.35
CA HIS A 37 -2.21 -2.45 4.10
C HIS A 37 -2.17 -3.39 5.33
N PHE A 38 -1.28 -3.16 6.30
CA PHE A 38 -1.06 -4.08 7.44
C PHE A 38 -1.30 -3.45 8.82
N GLY A 39 -1.89 -2.25 8.85
CA GLY A 39 -2.37 -1.59 10.06
C GLY A 39 -3.90 -1.65 10.19
N ASP A 40 -4.46 -0.71 10.95
CA ASP A 40 -5.91 -0.50 11.01
C ASP A 40 -6.43 0.02 9.66
N LEU A 41 -6.99 -0.87 8.84
CA LEU A 41 -7.51 -0.53 7.51
C LEU A 41 -8.59 0.55 7.56
N LEU A 42 -9.39 0.62 8.62
CA LEU A 42 -10.45 1.64 8.74
C LEU A 42 -9.86 3.02 9.02
N ALA A 43 -8.74 3.09 9.74
CA ALA A 43 -8.01 4.35 9.94
C ALA A 43 -7.47 4.91 8.61
N TRP A 44 -7.06 4.05 7.69
CA TRP A 44 -6.57 4.45 6.36
C TRP A 44 -7.69 4.64 5.33
N HIS A 45 -8.78 3.88 5.46
CA HIS A 45 -9.89 3.81 4.52
C HIS A 45 -11.25 3.91 5.25
N PRO A 46 -11.70 5.13 5.63
CA PRO A 46 -12.95 5.30 6.39
C PRO A 46 -14.23 4.86 5.65
N GLY A 47 -14.15 4.65 4.32
CA GLY A 47 -15.23 4.11 3.49
C GLY A 47 -15.08 2.62 3.15
N LEU A 48 -14.28 1.87 3.91
CA LEU A 48 -14.06 0.44 3.67
C LEU A 48 -15.34 -0.35 3.94
N HIS A 49 -15.73 -1.20 3.00
CA HIS A 49 -16.88 -2.09 3.19
C HIS A 49 -16.64 -3.44 2.54
N VAL A 50 -17.23 -4.49 3.11
CA VAL A 50 -17.23 -5.84 2.51
C VAL A 50 -18.12 -5.80 1.27
N ILE A 51 -17.58 -6.22 0.13
CA ILE A 51 -18.32 -6.32 -1.13
C ILE A 51 -18.66 -7.77 -1.49
N GLN A 52 -17.91 -8.73 -0.97
CA GLN A 52 -18.09 -10.15 -1.24
C GLN A 52 -17.36 -11.01 -0.20
N GLU A 53 -17.94 -12.16 0.11
CA GLU A 53 -17.30 -13.27 0.83
C GLU A 53 -17.05 -14.40 -0.17
N MET A 54 -15.91 -15.08 -0.08
CA MET A 54 -15.58 -16.18 -0.98
C MET A 54 -14.71 -17.24 -0.32
N ASP A 55 -14.75 -18.46 -0.85
CA ASP A 55 -13.75 -19.49 -0.57
C ASP A 55 -12.60 -19.38 -1.58
N ASP A 56 -11.37 -19.26 -1.08
CA ASP A 56 -10.14 -19.39 -1.87
C ASP A 56 -9.33 -20.58 -1.35
N LYS A 57 -9.50 -21.74 -2.00
CA LYS A 57 -8.78 -22.98 -1.70
C LYS A 57 -9.00 -23.46 -0.26
N GLY A 58 -10.25 -23.46 0.19
CA GLY A 58 -10.63 -23.90 1.54
C GLY A 58 -10.36 -22.85 2.63
N ARG A 59 -10.19 -21.58 2.23
CA ARG A 59 -10.05 -20.45 3.15
C ARG A 59 -11.15 -19.45 2.88
N GLU A 60 -11.79 -19.01 3.94
CA GLU A 60 -12.75 -17.91 3.86
C GLU A 60 -12.01 -16.57 3.70
N VAL A 61 -12.34 -15.85 2.63
CA VAL A 61 -11.73 -14.57 2.26
C VAL A 61 -12.82 -13.52 2.08
N LEU A 62 -12.64 -12.39 2.76
CA LEU A 62 -13.44 -11.18 2.63
C LEU A 62 -12.81 -10.28 1.58
N LEU A 63 -13.61 -9.84 0.61
CA LEU A 63 -13.23 -8.79 -0.33
C LEU A 63 -13.73 -7.46 0.23
N LEU A 64 -12.80 -6.58 0.58
CA LEU A 64 -13.09 -5.26 1.12
C LEU A 64 -12.76 -4.21 0.07
N ARG A 65 -13.63 -3.23 -0.15
CA ARG A 65 -13.40 -2.11 -1.07
C ARG A 65 -13.24 -0.80 -0.33
N ALA A 66 -12.15 -0.09 -0.57
CA ALA A 66 -11.85 1.20 0.04
C ALA A 66 -12.46 2.36 -0.76
N GLY A 67 -13.56 2.93 -0.28
CA GLY A 67 -14.35 3.92 -1.00
C GLY A 67 -15.60 3.29 -1.59
N ASP A 68 -16.34 4.01 -2.44
CA ASP A 68 -17.58 3.50 -3.05
C ASP A 68 -17.30 2.58 -4.26
N THR A 69 -18.36 2.22 -5.00
CA THR A 69 -18.24 1.40 -6.22
C THR A 69 -17.66 2.16 -7.41
N SER A 70 -17.41 3.47 -7.30
CA SER A 70 -16.72 4.23 -8.34
C SER A 70 -15.23 3.86 -8.37
N ALA A 71 -14.61 4.03 -9.53
CA ALA A 71 -13.18 3.79 -9.71
C ALA A 71 -12.41 5.12 -9.69
N PRO A 72 -11.16 5.16 -9.19
CA PRO A 72 -10.35 4.04 -8.70
C PRO A 72 -10.47 3.85 -7.17
N ALA A 73 -10.77 2.63 -6.73
CA ALA A 73 -10.78 2.24 -5.32
C ALA A 73 -10.02 0.93 -5.16
N ALA A 74 -9.21 0.82 -4.10
CA ALA A 74 -8.46 -0.39 -3.80
C ALA A 74 -9.40 -1.48 -3.30
N THR A 75 -9.15 -2.72 -3.72
CA THR A 75 -9.84 -3.92 -3.24
C THR A 75 -8.85 -4.79 -2.48
N PHE A 76 -9.14 -5.05 -1.22
CA PHE A 76 -8.35 -5.89 -0.32
C PHE A 76 -8.97 -7.28 -0.26
N TYR A 77 -8.11 -8.31 -0.25
CA TYR A 77 -8.48 -9.70 -0.03
C TYR A 77 -7.95 -10.11 1.34
N VAL A 78 -8.85 -10.32 2.29
CA VAL A 78 -8.54 -10.48 3.71
C VAL A 78 -9.01 -11.85 4.18
N GLU A 79 -8.14 -12.64 4.80
CA GLU A 79 -8.53 -13.91 5.43
C GLU A 79 -9.49 -13.63 6.59
N ALA A 80 -10.67 -14.26 6.61
CA ALA A 80 -11.71 -13.99 7.60
C ALA A 80 -11.27 -14.38 9.02
N GLU A 81 -10.57 -15.51 9.16
CA GLU A 81 -10.13 -16.02 10.47
C GLU A 81 -9.01 -15.18 11.11
N THR A 82 -8.08 -14.68 10.28
CA THR A 82 -6.84 -14.05 10.76
C THR A 82 -6.80 -12.54 10.54
N ALA A 83 -7.81 -11.99 9.85
CA ALA A 83 -7.84 -10.61 9.35
C ALA A 83 -6.61 -10.21 8.51
N ARG A 84 -5.89 -11.19 7.94
CA ARG A 84 -4.66 -10.95 7.20
C ARG A 84 -4.94 -10.53 5.77
N VAL A 85 -4.39 -9.40 5.35
CA VAL A 85 -4.41 -8.98 3.93
C VAL A 85 -3.48 -9.86 3.12
N ARG A 86 -4.03 -10.65 2.19
CA ARG A 86 -3.28 -11.56 1.32
C ARG A 86 -3.01 -10.99 -0.05
N ARG A 87 -3.92 -10.13 -0.53
CA ARG A 87 -3.80 -9.48 -1.83
C ARG A 87 -4.46 -8.11 -1.80
N VAL A 88 -3.93 -7.20 -2.60
CA VAL A 88 -4.54 -5.90 -2.90
C VAL A 88 -4.54 -5.69 -4.40
N ASP A 89 -5.72 -5.43 -4.96
CA ASP A 89 -5.87 -4.93 -6.32
C ASP A 89 -6.10 -3.41 -6.23
N ALA A 90 -5.19 -2.61 -6.79
CA ALA A 90 -5.19 -1.16 -6.70
C ALA A 90 -4.70 -0.51 -8.00
N PHE A 91 -4.54 0.81 -7.99
CA PHE A 91 -3.95 1.57 -9.09
C PHE A 91 -2.69 2.26 -8.61
N SER A 92 -1.61 2.15 -9.36
CA SER A 92 -0.34 2.86 -9.12
C SER A 92 -0.07 3.87 -10.23
N TYR A 93 0.61 4.97 -9.88
CA TYR A 93 1.10 5.93 -10.86
C TYR A 93 2.52 5.56 -11.30
N MET A 94 2.72 5.36 -12.60
CA MET A 94 4.03 5.09 -13.20
C MET A 94 4.43 6.24 -14.14
N PRO A 95 5.70 6.70 -14.10
CA PRO A 95 6.19 7.69 -15.05
C PRO A 95 6.06 7.20 -16.49
N GLY A 96 5.36 7.95 -17.35
CA GLY A 96 5.07 7.59 -18.74
C GLY A 96 3.65 7.01 -18.91
N PRO A 97 3.38 5.75 -18.53
CA PRO A 97 2.07 5.12 -18.69
C PRO A 97 0.92 5.78 -17.89
N GLY A 98 1.24 6.62 -16.90
CA GLY A 98 0.24 7.25 -16.05
C GLY A 98 -0.32 6.27 -15.01
N ARG A 99 -1.65 6.20 -14.89
CA ARG A 99 -2.31 5.34 -13.90
C ARG A 99 -2.44 3.91 -14.45
N VAL A 100 -1.87 2.94 -13.75
CA VAL A 100 -1.87 1.52 -14.14
C VAL A 100 -2.42 0.66 -13.02
N GLY A 101 -3.24 -0.33 -13.36
CA GLY A 101 -3.72 -1.33 -12.40
C GLY A 101 -2.57 -2.20 -11.89
N THR A 102 -2.57 -2.48 -10.60
CA THR A 102 -1.57 -3.32 -9.94
C THR A 102 -2.24 -4.33 -9.03
N ARG A 103 -1.77 -5.56 -9.06
CA ARG A 103 -2.13 -6.61 -8.11
C ARG A 103 -0.92 -6.93 -7.26
N SER A 104 -1.03 -6.73 -5.95
CA SER A 104 0.01 -7.07 -4.98
C SER A 104 -0.41 -8.29 -4.18
N SER A 105 0.37 -9.35 -4.20
CA SER A 105 0.18 -10.56 -3.40
C SER A 105 1.22 -10.62 -2.30
N PHE A 106 0.80 -11.02 -1.10
CA PHE A 106 1.63 -11.00 0.09
C PHE A 106 1.84 -12.42 0.63
N GLY A 107 3.08 -12.73 0.96
CA GLY A 107 3.52 -14.05 1.39
C GLY A 107 4.65 -13.99 2.42
N ASP A 108 5.04 -15.18 2.90
CA ASP A 108 6.08 -15.35 3.92
C ASP A 108 5.85 -14.42 5.13
N PHE A 109 4.69 -14.58 5.77
CA PHE A 109 4.33 -13.75 6.91
C PHE A 109 5.11 -14.16 8.15
N ARG A 110 5.76 -13.18 8.80
CA ARG A 110 6.56 -13.40 10.01
C ARG A 110 6.14 -12.43 11.10
N ASP A 111 6.23 -12.89 12.34
CA ASP A 111 6.03 -12.02 13.50
C ASP A 111 7.26 -11.13 13.69
N VAL A 112 7.00 -9.83 13.79
CA VAL A 112 7.99 -8.81 14.07
C VAL A 112 7.46 -7.94 15.19
N SER A 113 7.92 -8.22 16.41
CA SER A 113 7.50 -7.50 17.62
C SER A 113 5.97 -7.49 17.81
N GLY A 114 5.30 -8.63 17.55
CA GLY A 114 3.84 -8.76 17.69
C GLY A 114 3.03 -8.27 16.49
N MET A 115 3.68 -7.79 15.43
CA MET A 115 3.03 -7.49 14.16
C MET A 115 3.37 -8.56 13.12
N LEU A 116 2.35 -9.05 12.41
CA LEU A 116 2.56 -10.02 11.36
C LEU A 116 2.75 -9.33 10.01
N LEU A 117 3.98 -9.34 9.49
CA LEU A 117 4.38 -8.62 8.27
C LEU A 117 4.77 -9.58 7.15
N PRO A 118 4.48 -9.26 5.88
CA PRO A 118 4.93 -10.08 4.75
C PRO A 118 6.41 -9.84 4.44
N PHE A 119 7.19 -10.92 4.32
CA PHE A 119 8.58 -10.87 3.87
C PHE A 119 8.71 -11.09 2.36
N CYS A 120 7.64 -11.50 1.69
CA CYS A 120 7.58 -11.60 0.24
C CYS A 120 6.37 -10.83 -0.29
N THR A 121 6.59 -9.94 -1.25
CA THR A 121 5.55 -9.22 -1.98
C THR A 121 5.77 -9.39 -3.48
N GLU A 122 4.74 -9.84 -4.18
CA GLU A 122 4.73 -9.97 -5.64
C GLU A 122 3.75 -8.96 -6.22
N VAL A 123 4.21 -8.10 -7.12
CA VAL A 123 3.40 -7.06 -7.76
C VAL A 123 3.31 -7.35 -9.26
N GLU A 124 2.11 -7.67 -9.71
CA GLU A 124 1.75 -7.78 -11.12
C GLU A 124 1.21 -6.43 -11.60
N VAL A 125 1.77 -5.92 -12.69
CA VAL A 125 1.30 -4.68 -13.33
C VAL A 125 0.45 -5.05 -14.54
N ALA A 126 -0.65 -4.32 -14.78
CA ALA A 126 -1.56 -4.56 -15.91
C ALA A 126 -0.95 -4.34 -17.32
N ASN A 127 0.38 -4.15 -17.40
CA ASN A 127 1.14 -4.15 -18.64
C ASN A 127 2.03 -5.41 -18.68
N PRO A 128 1.77 -6.37 -19.59
CA PRO A 128 2.49 -7.64 -19.63
C PRO A 128 3.98 -7.51 -19.94
N LEU A 129 4.42 -6.38 -20.52
CA LEU A 129 5.83 -6.13 -20.81
C LEU A 129 6.64 -5.78 -19.55
N ILE A 130 5.99 -5.35 -18.47
CA ILE A 130 6.64 -5.02 -17.20
C ILE A 130 6.93 -6.29 -16.39
N GLY A 131 6.13 -7.35 -16.59
CA GLY A 131 6.23 -8.59 -15.84
C GLY A 131 5.80 -8.44 -14.38
N THR A 132 6.38 -9.28 -13.52
CA THR A 132 6.09 -9.33 -12.08
C THR A 132 7.29 -8.79 -11.31
N ILE A 133 7.05 -7.84 -10.41
CA ILE A 133 8.05 -7.29 -9.50
C ILE A 133 7.98 -8.09 -8.20
N VAL A 134 9.09 -8.71 -7.79
CA VAL A 134 9.18 -9.44 -6.53
C VAL A 134 10.06 -8.65 -5.56
N THR A 135 9.52 -8.36 -4.38
CA THR A 135 10.25 -7.73 -3.28
C THR A 135 10.37 -8.71 -2.13
N THR A 136 11.59 -8.91 -1.66
CA THR A 136 11.88 -9.77 -0.50
C THR A 136 12.51 -8.93 0.59
N VAL A 137 11.89 -8.93 1.77
CA VAL A 137 12.48 -8.36 2.96
C VAL A 137 13.42 -9.39 3.56
N THR A 138 14.68 -9.02 3.75
CA THR A 138 15.68 -9.93 4.31
C THR A 138 15.72 -9.86 5.83
N ASP A 139 15.50 -8.67 6.39
CA ASP A 139 15.59 -8.41 7.82
C ASP A 139 14.75 -7.19 8.21
N ILE A 140 14.26 -7.17 9.45
CA ILE A 140 13.54 -6.03 10.04
C ILE A 140 13.99 -5.84 11.49
N GLU A 141 14.46 -4.65 11.80
CA GLU A 141 14.80 -4.23 13.16
C GLU A 141 13.78 -3.18 13.68
N VAL A 142 13.39 -3.30 14.94
CA VAL A 142 12.42 -2.40 15.61
C VAL A 142 13.10 -1.70 16.78
N GLY A 143 12.68 -0.47 17.07
CA GLY A 143 13.24 0.32 18.18
C GLY A 143 14.65 0.85 17.91
N VAL A 144 15.05 0.93 16.63
CA VAL A 144 16.34 1.48 16.22
C VAL A 144 16.37 2.99 16.45
N GLU A 145 17.51 3.49 16.92
CA GLU A 145 17.75 4.93 17.00
C GLU A 145 17.96 5.48 15.60
N LEU A 146 17.11 6.43 15.20
CA LEU A 146 17.21 7.08 13.91
C LEU A 146 17.98 8.41 14.06
N PRO A 147 18.90 8.74 13.13
CA PRO A 147 19.56 10.04 13.13
C PRO A 147 18.56 11.20 13.12
N ALA A 148 18.86 12.25 13.88
CA ALA A 148 18.09 13.49 13.83
C ALA A 148 18.06 14.03 12.39
N GLY A 149 16.89 14.48 11.94
CA GLY A 149 16.68 14.99 10.59
C GLY A 149 16.63 13.93 9.48
N LEU A 150 16.58 12.63 9.79
CA LEU A 150 16.44 11.58 8.77
C LEU A 150 15.18 11.75 7.90
N PHE A 151 14.10 12.25 8.51
CA PHE A 151 12.83 12.52 7.83
C PHE A 151 12.63 13.99 7.44
N GLU A 152 13.68 14.81 7.52
CA GLU A 152 13.64 16.19 7.06
C GLU A 152 13.97 16.26 5.56
N LEU A 153 13.22 17.10 4.83
CA LEU A 153 13.58 17.43 3.45
C LEU A 153 14.85 18.29 3.48
N ARG A 154 15.93 17.81 2.86
CA ARG A 154 17.11 18.66 2.59
C ARG A 154 16.79 19.56 1.39
N GLU A 155 17.01 20.87 1.58
CA GLU A 155 16.82 21.90 0.55
C GLU A 155 17.77 21.73 -0.65
#